data_AF-A0A1I3U4C2-F1
#
_entry.id   AF-A0A1I3U4C2-F1
#
_cell.length_a   1.000
_cell.length_b   1.000
_cell.length_c   1.000
_cell.angle_alpha   90.00
_cell.angle_beta   90.00
_cell.angle_gamma   90.00
#
_symmetry.space_group_name_H-M   'P 1'
#
loop_
_entity.id
_entity.type
_entity.pdbx_description
1 polymer ?
#
loop_
_entity_poly.entity_id
_entity_poly.type
_entity_poly.pdbx_seq_one_letter_code
_entity_poly.pdbx_strand_id
1 'polypeptide(L)'
;MTPDQYVISIAKKYYVQKDVDFLTNLHVVEPLKNVIQQWAGSCLQDIYLSGSRAKGTAISLSSDLDLFISLRSDTENTLQEIYNFLDNFLTHKGYATRRQNVSIGVRVWGNAVDLVPAKKRPGNTNLHSLYINKRNTWTQTNVKIHIDKVLNSGRIVEIVLLKIWRKLHGLDFPSIYLELTVIEALKGKNKNTPASNLIALLEYLKTEFVGKTFYDPANTKNIISDDLYKYEKEAIRKKAAECLAMSRWEDVIW
;
A
#
# COMPACT_ATOMS: atom_id res chain seq x y z
N MET A 1 -29.10 0.33 -14.68
CA MET A 1 -27.71 0.70 -14.31
C MET A 1 -26.79 0.04 -15.33
N THR A 2 -25.91 0.81 -16.00
CA THR A 2 -24.92 0.23 -16.92
C THR A 2 -23.83 -0.53 -16.16
N PRO A 3 -23.06 -1.43 -16.81
CA PRO A 3 -21.91 -2.07 -16.17
C PRO A 3 -20.91 -1.08 -15.57
N ASP A 4 -20.60 0.00 -16.28
CA ASP A 4 -19.69 1.05 -15.78
C ASP A 4 -20.27 1.76 -14.55
N GLN A 5 -21.57 2.09 -14.56
CA GLN A 5 -22.25 2.67 -13.40
C GLN A 5 -22.19 1.73 -12.19
N TYR A 6 -22.38 0.43 -12.40
CA TYR A 6 -22.31 -0.57 -11.35
C TYR A 6 -20.91 -0.64 -10.73
N VAL A 7 -19.86 -0.86 -11.52
CA VAL A 7 -18.50 -0.97 -10.97
C VAL A 7 -18.05 0.32 -10.30
N ILE A 8 -18.40 1.49 -10.86
CA ILE A 8 -18.11 2.79 -10.22
C ILE A 8 -18.84 2.91 -8.87
N SER A 9 -20.08 2.45 -8.76
CA SER A 9 -20.84 2.47 -7.51
C SER A 9 -20.18 1.62 -6.42
N ILE A 10 -19.67 0.44 -6.79
CA ILE A 10 -18.94 -0.45 -5.88
C ILE A 10 -17.61 0.19 -5.45
N ALA A 11 -16.84 0.74 -6.40
CA ALA A 11 -15.61 1.44 -6.07
C ALA A 11 -15.88 2.58 -5.08
N LYS A 12 -16.89 3.43 -5.35
CA LYS A 12 -17.27 4.55 -4.47
C LYS A 12 -17.72 4.09 -3.07
N LYS A 13 -18.45 2.97 -2.98
CA LYS A 13 -18.95 2.43 -1.72
C LYS A 13 -17.82 2.11 -0.73
N TYR A 14 -16.70 1.58 -1.22
CA TYR A 14 -15.58 1.17 -0.38
C TYR A 14 -14.39 2.13 -0.41
N TYR A 15 -14.38 3.08 -1.35
CA TYR A 15 -13.30 4.04 -1.48
C TYR A 15 -13.14 4.90 -0.22
N VAL A 16 -11.91 5.00 0.26
CA VAL A 16 -11.56 5.94 1.33
C VAL A 16 -10.83 7.12 0.70
N GLN A 17 -11.32 8.31 1.00
CA GLN A 17 -10.74 9.54 0.48
C GLN A 17 -9.27 9.66 0.88
N LYS A 18 -8.47 10.20 -0.06
CA LYS A 18 -7.06 10.49 0.15
C LYS A 18 -6.85 11.43 1.33
N ASP A 19 -7.66 12.49 1.37
CA ASP A 19 -7.61 13.47 2.45
C ASP A 19 -8.11 12.83 3.75
N VAL A 20 -7.38 13.12 4.82
CA VAL A 20 -7.75 12.69 6.16
C VAL A 20 -8.82 13.65 6.67
N ASP A 21 -9.95 13.12 7.11
CA ASP A 21 -11.03 13.92 7.66
C ASP A 21 -10.58 14.66 8.94
N PHE A 22 -11.28 15.74 9.27
CA PHE A 22 -10.92 16.62 10.38
C PHE A 22 -10.76 15.87 11.72
N LEU A 23 -11.65 14.92 12.03
CA LEU A 23 -11.62 14.20 13.29
C LEU A 23 -10.44 13.23 13.36
N THR A 24 -10.19 12.48 12.29
CA THR A 24 -9.01 11.61 12.19
C THR A 24 -7.73 12.44 12.25
N ASN A 25 -7.68 13.61 11.62
CA ASN A 25 -6.51 14.46 11.70
C ASN A 25 -6.26 14.96 13.14
N LEU A 26 -7.30 15.50 13.77
CA LEU A 26 -7.23 16.09 15.12
C LEU A 26 -6.88 15.07 16.20
N HIS A 27 -7.44 13.86 16.13
CA HIS A 27 -7.33 12.89 17.21
C HIS A 27 -6.37 11.74 16.95
N VAL A 28 -5.90 11.55 15.69
CA VAL A 28 -4.98 10.48 15.33
C VAL A 28 -3.68 11.04 14.79
N VAL A 29 -3.73 11.79 13.68
CA VAL A 29 -2.52 12.20 12.94
C VAL A 29 -1.71 13.23 13.72
N GLU A 30 -2.31 14.33 14.17
CA GLU A 30 -1.59 15.39 14.89
C GLU A 30 -1.01 14.91 16.24
N PRO A 31 -1.74 14.14 17.07
CA PRO A 31 -1.16 13.55 18.28
C PRO A 31 0.02 12.63 18.00
N LEU A 32 -0.07 11.78 16.96
CA LEU A 32 1.05 10.90 16.59
C LEU A 32 2.25 11.70 16.04
N LYS A 33 2.02 12.75 15.24
CA LYS A 33 3.10 13.64 14.81
C LYS A 33 3.84 14.25 16.00
N ASN A 34 3.11 14.71 17.02
CA ASN A 34 3.73 15.25 18.24
C ASN A 34 4.57 14.19 18.98
N VAL A 35 4.09 12.95 19.07
CA VAL A 35 4.84 11.84 19.67
C VAL A 35 6.10 11.52 18.85
N ILE A 36 5.99 11.50 17.52
CA ILE A 36 7.11 11.25 16.61
C ILE A 36 8.15 12.38 16.70
N GLN A 37 7.72 13.63 16.78
CA GLN A 37 8.61 14.78 16.95
C GLN A 37 9.40 14.70 18.26
N GLN A 38 8.76 14.29 19.35
CA GLN A 38 9.46 14.07 20.63
C GLN A 38 10.46 12.92 20.56
N TRP A 39 10.12 11.84 19.86
CA TRP A 39 11.00 10.68 19.68
C TRP A 39 12.22 11.01 18.81
N ALA A 40 11.99 11.58 17.63
CA ALA A 40 13.03 11.80 16.64
C ALA A 40 13.90 13.03 16.93
N GLY A 41 13.36 14.03 17.65
CA GLY A 41 14.09 15.25 18.00
C GLY A 41 14.74 15.91 16.77
N SER A 42 16.01 16.29 16.91
CA SER A 42 16.79 16.93 15.83
C SER A 42 17.09 16.02 14.63
N CYS A 43 16.87 14.71 14.77
CA CYS A 43 17.02 13.76 13.66
C CYS A 43 15.83 13.79 12.69
N LEU A 44 14.69 14.36 13.09
CA LEU A 44 13.51 14.40 12.24
C LEU A 44 13.72 15.34 11.05
N GLN A 45 13.48 14.83 9.85
CA GLN A 45 13.45 15.61 8.61
C GLN A 45 12.00 15.94 8.22
N ASP A 46 11.11 14.96 8.22
CA ASP A 46 9.72 15.12 7.78
C ASP A 46 8.81 13.98 8.28
N ILE A 47 7.51 14.22 8.33
CA ILE A 47 6.46 13.23 8.58
C ILE A 47 5.35 13.42 7.57
N TYR A 48 5.04 12.38 6.79
CA TYR A 48 3.99 12.48 5.78
C TYR A 48 3.21 11.17 5.61
N LEU A 49 1.99 11.31 5.08
CA LEU A 49 1.16 10.17 4.72
C LEU A 49 1.79 9.40 3.56
N SER A 50 1.75 8.08 3.66
CA SER A 50 2.23 7.17 2.63
C SER A 50 1.20 6.08 2.31
N GLY A 51 1.66 4.96 1.76
CA GLY A 51 0.83 3.79 1.51
C GLY A 51 -0.43 4.05 0.69
N SER A 52 -1.50 3.31 0.99
CA SER A 52 -2.72 3.31 0.17
C SER A 52 -3.47 4.64 0.20
N ARG A 53 -3.44 5.35 1.33
CA ARG A 53 -4.05 6.68 1.48
C ARG A 53 -3.38 7.71 0.57
N ALA A 54 -2.06 7.84 0.63
CA ALA A 54 -1.34 8.83 -0.18
C ALA A 54 -1.43 8.55 -1.70
N LYS A 55 -1.50 7.27 -2.07
CA LYS A 55 -1.75 6.81 -3.45
C LYS A 55 -3.19 7.01 -3.91
N GLY A 56 -4.13 7.30 -3.01
CA GLY A 56 -5.55 7.40 -3.31
C GLY A 56 -6.17 6.05 -3.69
N THR A 57 -5.69 4.95 -3.13
CA THR A 57 -6.15 3.58 -3.42
C THR A 57 -6.60 2.84 -2.16
N ALA A 58 -6.94 3.58 -1.11
CA ALA A 58 -7.40 3.05 0.17
C ALA A 58 -8.86 2.55 0.07
N ILE A 59 -9.16 1.45 0.75
CA ILE A 59 -10.50 0.86 0.84
C ILE A 59 -10.90 0.61 2.30
N SER A 60 -12.17 0.82 2.63
CA SER A 60 -12.68 0.72 4.00
C SER A 60 -12.60 -0.69 4.59
N LEU A 61 -12.46 -1.71 3.74
CA LEU A 61 -12.36 -3.12 4.17
C LEU A 61 -10.99 -3.50 4.75
N SER A 62 -9.92 -2.76 4.44
CA SER A 62 -8.55 -3.19 4.79
C SER A 62 -7.49 -2.09 4.70
N SER A 63 -7.82 -0.84 5.02
CA SER A 63 -6.85 0.26 4.96
C SER A 63 -6.43 0.72 6.34
N ASP A 64 -5.12 0.66 6.58
CA ASP A 64 -4.44 1.31 7.68
C ASP A 64 -3.98 2.71 7.23
N LEU A 65 -3.72 3.60 8.19
CA LEU A 65 -3.06 4.88 7.95
C LEU A 65 -1.54 4.67 8.01
N ASP A 66 -0.82 5.00 6.95
CA ASP A 66 0.65 4.87 6.95
C ASP A 66 1.30 6.24 7.16
N LEU A 67 1.97 6.45 8.29
CA LEU A 67 2.82 7.63 8.53
C LEU A 67 4.27 7.27 8.30
N PHE A 68 4.86 7.85 7.26
CA PHE A 68 6.27 7.71 6.95
C PHE A 68 7.07 8.76 7.72
N ILE A 69 8.09 8.30 8.44
CA ILE A 69 8.92 9.15 9.30
C ILE A 69 10.31 9.22 8.67
N SER A 70 10.61 10.36 8.05
CA SER A 70 11.91 10.61 7.43
C SER A 70 12.87 11.17 8.46
N LEU A 71 13.93 10.41 8.77
CA LEU A 71 15.07 10.84 9.57
C LEU A 71 16.19 11.32 8.66
N ARG A 72 17.01 12.25 9.14
CA ARG A 72 18.16 12.79 8.43
C ARG A 72 19.18 11.70 8.07
N SER A 73 19.96 11.96 7.02
CA SER A 73 20.99 11.01 6.56
C SER A 73 22.15 10.83 7.53
N ASP A 74 22.38 11.81 8.41
CA ASP A 74 23.43 11.83 9.42
C ASP A 74 22.98 11.33 10.81
N THR A 75 21.75 10.85 10.96
CA THR A 75 21.31 10.17 12.19
C THR A 75 22.23 8.99 12.50
N GLU A 76 22.94 9.00 13.63
CA GLU A 76 24.01 8.02 13.91
C GLU A 76 23.51 6.59 14.05
N ASN A 77 22.28 6.42 14.54
CA ASN A 77 21.70 5.11 14.79
C ASN A 77 21.62 4.22 13.56
N THR A 78 21.79 2.92 13.80
CA THR A 78 21.51 1.89 12.79
C THR A 78 20.02 1.80 12.50
N LEU A 79 19.64 1.23 11.37
CA LEU A 79 18.22 1.07 11.00
C LEU A 79 17.46 0.18 12.00
N GLN A 80 18.13 -0.84 12.54
CA GLN A 80 17.56 -1.71 13.56
C GLN A 80 17.35 -0.96 14.89
N GLU A 81 18.33 -0.15 15.31
CA GLU A 81 18.20 0.71 16.50
C GLU A 81 17.05 1.70 16.34
N ILE A 82 16.96 2.39 15.20
CA ILE A 82 15.87 3.30 14.89
C ILE A 82 14.51 2.60 15.06
N TYR A 83 14.36 1.41 14.48
CA TYR A 83 13.13 0.63 14.57
C TYR A 83 12.80 0.22 16.02
N ASN A 84 13.79 -0.31 16.75
CA ASN A 84 13.63 -0.74 18.14
C ASN A 84 13.34 0.44 19.07
N PHE A 85 13.98 1.60 18.85
CA PHE A 85 13.77 2.79 19.66
C PHE A 85 12.40 3.39 19.45
N LEU A 86 11.87 3.39 18.23
CA LEU A 86 10.49 3.81 17.99
C LEU A 86 9.51 2.92 18.78
N ASP A 87 9.64 1.60 18.67
CA ASP A 87 8.78 0.63 19.38
C ASP A 87 8.83 0.83 20.90
N ASN A 88 10.04 0.91 21.45
CA ASN A 88 10.25 1.16 22.86
C ASN A 88 9.64 2.50 23.28
N PHE A 89 9.91 3.58 22.54
CA PHE A 89 9.40 4.91 22.90
C PHE A 89 7.87 4.96 22.92
N LEU A 90 7.22 4.36 21.93
CA LEU A 90 5.75 4.25 21.87
C LEU A 90 5.22 3.46 23.06
N THR A 91 5.85 2.33 23.39
CA THR A 91 5.45 1.51 24.55
C THR A 91 5.57 2.30 25.86
N HIS A 92 6.65 3.07 26.05
CA HIS A 92 6.82 3.94 27.23
C HIS A 92 5.80 5.09 27.28
N LYS A 93 5.29 5.54 26.13
CA LYS A 93 4.18 6.51 26.04
C LYS A 93 2.80 5.87 26.25
N GLY A 94 2.73 4.55 26.50
CA GLY A 94 1.50 3.83 26.80
C GLY A 94 0.77 3.29 25.56
N TYR A 95 1.40 3.30 24.38
CA TYR A 95 0.81 2.68 23.19
C TYR A 95 1.01 1.16 23.23
N ALA A 96 -0.04 0.41 22.93
CA ALA A 96 0.09 -1.00 22.56
C ALA A 96 0.65 -1.08 21.13
N THR A 97 1.87 -1.58 20.98
CA THR A 97 2.56 -1.67 19.69
C THR A 97 2.46 -3.06 19.07
N ARG A 98 2.53 -3.10 17.74
CA ARG A 98 2.64 -4.31 16.93
C ARG A 98 3.82 -4.17 15.98
N ARG A 99 4.89 -4.90 16.23
CA ARG A 99 6.06 -4.95 15.34
C ARG A 99 5.69 -5.63 14.02
N GLN A 100 5.82 -4.93 12.90
CA GLN A 100 5.64 -5.49 11.56
C GLN A 100 7.00 -5.70 10.89
N ASN A 101 7.03 -5.80 9.55
CA ASN A 101 8.29 -6.04 8.84
C ASN A 101 9.11 -4.75 8.70
N VAL A 102 8.47 -3.61 8.42
CA VAL A 102 9.12 -2.32 8.19
C VAL A 102 8.49 -1.18 8.99
N SER A 103 7.51 -1.47 9.84
CA SER A 103 6.71 -0.50 10.57
C SER A 103 6.40 -0.97 11.98
N ILE A 104 6.03 -0.01 12.84
CA ILE A 104 5.42 -0.25 14.14
C ILE A 104 3.95 0.15 14.04
N GLY A 105 3.06 -0.83 14.14
CA GLY A 105 1.62 -0.61 14.14
C GLY A 105 1.13 -0.18 15.53
N VAL A 106 0.24 0.81 15.56
CA VAL A 106 -0.46 1.27 16.77
C VAL A 106 -1.96 1.42 16.48
N ARG A 107 -2.77 1.45 17.54
CA ARG A 107 -4.19 1.81 17.45
C ARG A 107 -4.45 3.10 18.21
N VAL A 108 -5.01 4.09 17.52
CA VAL A 108 -5.35 5.39 18.10
C VAL A 108 -6.75 5.75 17.66
N TRP A 109 -7.63 6.02 18.61
CA TRP A 109 -9.05 6.33 18.37
C TRP A 109 -9.69 5.41 17.32
N GLY A 110 -9.60 4.09 17.56
CA GLY A 110 -10.19 3.06 16.67
C GLY A 110 -9.46 2.85 15.34
N ASN A 111 -8.54 3.75 14.94
CA ASN A 111 -7.80 3.66 13.70
C ASN A 111 -6.51 2.86 13.89
N ALA A 112 -6.21 1.97 12.94
CA ALA A 112 -4.90 1.35 12.83
C ALA A 112 -3.96 2.28 12.07
N VAL A 113 -2.77 2.52 12.64
CA VAL A 113 -1.74 3.38 12.05
C VAL A 113 -0.41 2.63 12.04
N ASP A 114 0.22 2.56 10.88
CA ASP A 114 1.54 1.99 10.71
C ASP A 114 2.56 3.14 10.64
N LEU A 115 3.50 3.15 11.59
CA LEU A 115 4.58 4.12 11.67
C LEU A 115 5.83 3.52 11.02
N VAL A 116 6.30 4.12 9.92
CA VAL A 116 7.41 3.60 9.11
C VAL A 116 8.64 4.48 9.33
N PRO A 117 9.56 4.11 10.25
CA PRO A 117 10.78 4.88 10.44
C PRO A 117 11.79 4.60 9.33
N ALA A 118 12.35 5.66 8.75
CA ALA A 118 13.21 5.57 7.59
C ALA A 118 14.37 6.56 7.68
N LYS A 119 15.58 6.13 7.35
CA LYS A 119 16.75 7.02 7.27
C LYS A 119 16.95 7.50 5.85
N LYS A 120 16.96 8.81 5.62
CA LYS A 120 17.21 9.41 4.30
C LYS A 120 18.62 9.03 3.82
N ARG A 121 18.76 8.72 2.54
CA ARG A 121 20.08 8.49 1.91
C ARG A 121 20.80 9.82 1.73
N PRO A 122 22.15 9.88 1.88
CA PRO A 122 22.92 11.09 1.64
C PRO A 122 22.69 11.67 0.24
N GLY A 123 22.87 12.99 0.11
CA GLY A 123 22.66 13.74 -1.12
C GLY A 123 21.21 14.22 -1.31
N ASN A 124 20.98 14.96 -2.41
CA ASN A 124 19.67 15.51 -2.74
C ASN A 124 18.77 14.46 -3.40
N THR A 125 18.41 13.42 -2.65
CA THR A 125 17.57 12.31 -3.13
C THR A 125 16.28 12.17 -2.30
N ASN A 126 15.30 11.46 -2.85
CA ASN A 126 14.11 11.00 -2.13
C ASN A 126 14.25 9.54 -1.65
N LEU A 127 15.47 8.99 -1.69
CA LEU A 127 15.74 7.61 -1.30
C LEU A 127 15.86 7.50 0.21
N HIS A 128 15.31 6.42 0.74
CA HIS A 128 15.39 6.09 2.16
C HIS A 128 15.81 4.63 2.33
N SER A 129 16.49 4.35 3.44
CA SER A 129 16.75 3.01 3.91
C SER A 129 15.76 2.65 5.02
N LEU A 130 15.15 1.47 4.91
CA LEU A 130 14.24 0.88 5.89
C LEU A 130 14.85 -0.37 6.50
N TYR A 131 14.59 -0.62 7.78
CA TYR A 131 14.88 -1.91 8.41
C TYR A 131 13.83 -2.95 8.02
N ILE A 132 14.28 -4.19 7.77
CA ILE A 132 13.44 -5.36 7.54
C ILE A 132 13.57 -6.28 8.76
N ASN A 133 12.58 -6.21 9.64
CA ASN A 133 12.53 -6.92 10.91
C ASN A 133 12.54 -8.44 10.75
N LYS A 134 11.80 -8.99 9.78
CA LYS A 134 11.71 -10.45 9.59
C LYS A 134 13.02 -11.11 9.16
N ARG A 135 13.91 -10.35 8.50
CA ARG A 135 15.17 -10.87 7.93
C ARG A 135 16.42 -10.24 8.56
N ASN A 136 16.24 -9.36 9.55
CA ASN A 136 17.32 -8.59 10.16
C ASN A 136 18.26 -7.94 9.12
N THR A 137 17.69 -7.22 8.16
CA THR A 137 18.42 -6.58 7.07
C THR A 137 17.80 -5.23 6.73
N TRP A 138 18.14 -4.64 5.60
CA TRP A 138 17.56 -3.38 5.15
C TRP A 138 17.15 -3.43 3.68
N THR A 139 16.31 -2.48 3.28
CA THR A 139 16.00 -2.23 1.86
C THR A 139 15.96 -0.74 1.56
N GLN A 140 16.21 -0.40 0.29
CA GLN A 140 16.05 0.95 -0.21
C GLN A 140 14.64 1.14 -0.74
N THR A 141 14.04 2.29 -0.48
CA THR A 141 12.73 2.68 -1.02
C THR A 141 12.70 4.14 -1.46
N ASN A 142 11.68 4.47 -2.26
CA ASN A 142 11.30 5.82 -2.63
C ASN A 142 9.77 5.91 -2.66
N VAL A 143 9.20 6.37 -1.54
CA VAL A 143 7.75 6.47 -1.37
C VAL A 143 7.14 7.37 -2.44
N LYS A 144 7.84 8.45 -2.83
CA LYS A 144 7.37 9.37 -3.88
C LYS A 144 7.26 8.68 -5.23
N ILE A 145 8.24 7.86 -5.63
CA ILE A 145 8.17 7.09 -6.88
C ILE A 145 6.95 6.16 -6.87
N HIS A 146 6.66 5.48 -5.75
CA HIS A 146 5.49 4.61 -5.65
C HIS A 146 4.17 5.38 -5.76
N ILE A 147 4.06 6.52 -5.07
CA ILE A 147 2.89 7.40 -5.14
C ILE A 147 2.69 7.91 -6.56
N ASP A 148 3.73 8.48 -7.16
CA ASP A 148 3.67 9.07 -8.51
C ASP A 148 3.36 8.00 -9.56
N LYS A 149 3.94 6.80 -9.46
CA LYS A 149 3.65 5.67 -10.37
C LYS A 149 2.17 5.31 -10.37
N VAL A 150 1.54 5.26 -9.19
CA VAL A 150 0.13 4.91 -9.05
C VAL A 150 -0.77 6.06 -9.49
N LEU A 151 -0.55 7.28 -9.01
CA LEU A 151 -1.36 8.45 -9.38
C LEU A 151 -1.30 8.74 -10.89
N ASN A 152 -0.10 8.73 -11.47
CA ASN A 152 0.10 9.05 -12.89
C ASN A 152 -0.39 7.94 -13.83
N SER A 153 -0.70 6.74 -13.31
CA SER A 153 -1.32 5.68 -14.12
C SER A 153 -2.73 6.07 -14.59
N GLY A 154 -3.44 6.88 -13.82
CA GLY A 154 -4.88 7.12 -14.02
C GLY A 154 -5.74 5.87 -13.90
N ARG A 155 -5.29 4.85 -13.13
CA ARG A 155 -5.96 3.56 -12.91
C ARG A 155 -6.51 3.38 -11.49
N ILE A 156 -6.78 4.47 -10.79
CA ILE A 156 -7.20 4.44 -9.39
C ILE A 156 -8.48 3.62 -9.21
N VAL A 157 -9.46 3.79 -10.11
CA VAL A 157 -10.73 3.04 -10.04
C VAL A 157 -10.48 1.54 -10.17
N GLU A 158 -9.71 1.10 -11.15
CA GLU A 158 -9.42 -0.32 -11.37
C GLU A 158 -8.57 -0.93 -10.24
N ILE A 159 -7.62 -0.15 -9.69
CA ILE A 159 -6.84 -0.58 -8.51
C ILE A 159 -7.76 -0.79 -7.30
N VAL A 160 -8.67 0.18 -7.03
CA VAL A 160 -9.63 0.08 -5.93
C VAL A 160 -10.55 -1.12 -6.13
N LEU A 161 -11.08 -1.33 -7.33
CA LEU A 161 -11.90 -2.49 -7.67
C LEU A 161 -11.18 -3.81 -7.41
N LEU A 162 -9.92 -3.95 -7.87
CA LEU A 162 -9.19 -5.18 -7.66
C LEU A 162 -8.81 -5.40 -6.19
N LYS A 163 -8.57 -4.33 -5.41
CA LYS A 163 -8.38 -4.44 -3.95
C LYS A 163 -9.64 -4.94 -3.24
N ILE A 164 -10.82 -4.49 -3.67
CA ILE A 164 -12.11 -4.97 -3.14
C ILE A 164 -12.28 -6.44 -3.50
N TRP A 165 -12.14 -6.80 -4.78
CA TRP A 165 -12.22 -8.19 -5.27
C TRP A 165 -11.29 -9.14 -4.51
N ARG A 166 -10.01 -8.76 -4.37
CA ARG A 166 -9.02 -9.50 -3.56
C ARG A 166 -9.54 -9.76 -2.14
N LYS A 167 -10.09 -8.72 -1.50
CA LYS A 167 -10.53 -8.78 -0.11
C LYS A 167 -11.79 -9.63 0.07
N LEU A 168 -12.76 -9.52 -0.84
CA LEU A 168 -13.99 -10.30 -0.82
C LEU A 168 -13.73 -11.80 -1.03
N HIS A 169 -12.76 -12.13 -1.88
CA HIS A 169 -12.37 -13.53 -2.13
C HIS A 169 -11.26 -14.07 -1.21
N GLY A 170 -10.81 -13.30 -0.21
CA GLY A 170 -9.81 -13.76 0.76
C GLY A 170 -8.46 -14.12 0.14
N LEU A 171 -8.06 -13.45 -0.94
CA LEU A 171 -6.81 -13.74 -1.66
C LEU A 171 -5.63 -12.99 -1.01
N ASP A 172 -4.50 -13.70 -0.83
CA ASP A 172 -3.24 -13.01 -0.56
C ASP A 172 -2.71 -12.39 -1.84
N PHE A 173 -2.63 -11.06 -1.86
CA PHE A 173 -2.09 -10.31 -2.99
C PHE A 173 -1.59 -8.95 -2.46
N PRO A 174 -0.27 -8.79 -2.23
CA PRO A 174 0.33 -7.58 -1.70
C PRO A 174 -0.08 -6.34 -2.48
N SER A 175 -0.39 -5.25 -1.79
CA SER A 175 -0.99 -4.07 -2.44
C SER A 175 -0.10 -3.41 -3.50
N ILE A 176 1.22 -3.36 -3.28
CA ILE A 176 2.14 -2.84 -4.31
C ILE A 176 2.17 -3.75 -5.55
N TYR A 177 2.16 -5.07 -5.36
CA TYR A 177 2.13 -6.01 -6.47
C TYR A 177 0.82 -5.85 -7.26
N LEU A 178 -0.32 -5.83 -6.56
CA LEU A 178 -1.64 -5.60 -7.16
C LEU A 178 -1.68 -4.30 -7.96
N GLU A 179 -1.20 -3.20 -7.38
CA GLU A 179 -1.13 -1.89 -8.05
C GLU A 179 -0.32 -1.96 -9.36
N LEU A 180 0.86 -2.59 -9.34
CA LEU A 180 1.70 -2.74 -10.54
C LEU A 180 1.07 -3.67 -11.58
N THR A 181 0.41 -4.76 -11.15
CA THR A 181 -0.32 -5.66 -12.04
C THR A 181 -1.43 -4.94 -12.79
N VAL A 182 -2.22 -4.09 -12.12
CA VAL A 182 -3.26 -3.29 -12.79
C VAL A 182 -2.66 -2.35 -13.83
N ILE A 183 -1.56 -1.66 -13.47
CA ILE A 183 -0.90 -0.72 -14.38
C ILE A 183 -0.38 -1.43 -15.63
N GLU A 184 0.20 -2.63 -15.47
CA GLU A 184 0.71 -3.43 -16.58
C GLU A 184 -0.42 -3.98 -17.45
N ALA A 185 -1.42 -4.64 -16.84
CA ALA A 185 -2.55 -5.28 -17.53
C ALA A 185 -3.37 -4.28 -18.38
N LEU A 186 -3.44 -3.03 -17.93
CA LEU A 186 -4.25 -1.98 -18.58
C LEU A 186 -3.41 -0.97 -19.37
N LYS A 187 -2.15 -1.27 -19.65
CA LYS A 187 -1.28 -0.42 -20.49
C LYS A 187 -1.92 -0.22 -21.86
N GLY A 188 -2.07 1.03 -22.28
CA GLY A 188 -2.67 1.41 -23.58
C GLY A 188 -4.19 1.28 -23.70
N LYS A 189 -4.90 0.77 -22.68
CA LYS A 189 -6.38 0.66 -22.72
C LYS A 189 -7.08 1.98 -22.43
N ASN A 190 -8.33 2.14 -22.87
CA ASN A 190 -9.16 3.30 -22.55
C ASN A 190 -9.37 3.40 -21.02
N LYS A 191 -9.39 4.62 -20.46
CA LYS A 191 -9.60 4.88 -19.02
C LYS A 191 -11.07 5.11 -18.67
N ASN A 192 -11.93 5.33 -19.66
CA ASN A 192 -13.34 5.68 -19.47
C ASN A 192 -14.28 4.48 -19.52
N THR A 193 -13.75 3.25 -19.46
CA THR A 193 -14.50 1.98 -19.59
C THR A 193 -14.15 1.01 -18.44
N PRO A 194 -14.37 1.40 -17.18
CA PRO A 194 -13.90 0.65 -16.01
C PRO A 194 -14.44 -0.79 -15.95
N ALA A 195 -15.65 -1.07 -16.42
CA ALA A 195 -16.18 -2.43 -16.48
C ALA A 195 -15.36 -3.28 -17.47
N SER A 196 -15.19 -2.81 -18.71
CA SER A 196 -14.36 -3.51 -19.69
C SER A 196 -12.91 -3.68 -19.21
N ASN A 197 -12.38 -2.71 -18.47
CA ASN A 197 -11.04 -2.79 -17.89
C ASN A 197 -10.97 -3.86 -16.79
N LEU A 198 -12.00 -4.01 -15.96
CA LEU A 198 -12.06 -5.07 -14.96
C LEU A 198 -12.05 -6.46 -15.61
N ILE A 199 -12.80 -6.68 -16.70
CA ILE A 199 -12.73 -7.95 -17.45
C ILE A 199 -11.33 -8.17 -18.02
N ALA A 200 -10.75 -7.15 -18.65
CA ALA A 200 -9.40 -7.26 -19.20
C ALA A 200 -8.35 -7.57 -18.13
N LEU A 201 -8.53 -7.03 -16.93
CA LEU A 201 -7.67 -7.30 -15.78
C LEU A 201 -7.83 -8.74 -15.28
N LEU A 202 -9.05 -9.25 -15.15
CA LEU A 202 -9.28 -10.65 -14.79
C LEU A 202 -8.73 -11.62 -15.85
N GLU A 203 -8.86 -11.29 -17.14
CA GLU A 203 -8.26 -12.09 -18.21
C GLU A 203 -6.73 -12.09 -18.11
N TYR A 204 -6.11 -10.93 -17.84
CA TYR A 204 -4.67 -10.85 -17.59
C TYR A 204 -4.23 -11.71 -16.39
N LEU A 205 -5.00 -11.68 -15.30
CA LEU A 205 -4.76 -12.53 -14.12
C LEU A 205 -4.87 -14.02 -14.45
N LYS A 206 -5.79 -14.39 -15.35
CA LYS A 206 -6.00 -15.77 -15.82
C LYS A 206 -4.88 -16.27 -16.74
N THR A 207 -4.30 -15.42 -17.59
CA THR A 207 -3.41 -15.86 -18.69
C THR A 207 -1.93 -15.50 -18.51
N GLU A 208 -1.61 -14.28 -18.08
CA GLU A 208 -0.24 -13.74 -18.11
C GLU A 208 0.39 -13.61 -16.72
N PHE A 209 -0.42 -13.38 -15.69
CA PHE A 209 0.05 -12.95 -14.36
C PHE A 209 1.06 -13.90 -13.70
N VAL A 210 0.82 -15.22 -13.73
CA VAL A 210 1.66 -16.19 -13.00
C VAL A 210 3.12 -16.17 -13.48
N GLY A 211 3.34 -16.00 -14.79
CA GLY A 211 4.67 -16.00 -15.40
C GLY A 211 5.34 -14.63 -15.48
N LYS A 212 4.63 -13.55 -15.11
CA LYS A 212 5.15 -12.19 -15.25
C LYS A 212 5.98 -11.77 -14.04
N THR A 213 7.20 -11.30 -14.31
CA THR A 213 8.07 -10.69 -13.29
C THR A 213 7.76 -9.22 -13.11
N PHE A 214 7.65 -8.77 -11.86
CA PHE A 214 7.44 -7.38 -11.51
C PHE A 214 8.59 -6.87 -10.64
N TYR A 215 9.20 -5.77 -11.06
CA TYR A 215 10.28 -5.11 -10.33
C TYR A 215 9.74 -3.92 -9.55
N ASP A 216 10.32 -3.65 -8.39
CA ASP A 216 10.01 -2.47 -7.59
C ASP A 216 10.44 -1.21 -8.36
N PRO A 217 9.53 -0.26 -8.64
CA PRO A 217 9.85 1.00 -9.31
C PRO A 217 10.91 1.83 -8.60
N ALA A 218 11.04 1.70 -7.27
CA ALA A 218 12.01 2.44 -6.46
C ALA A 218 13.36 1.73 -6.33
N ASN A 219 13.44 0.44 -6.63
CA ASN A 219 14.66 -0.36 -6.54
C ASN A 219 14.54 -1.65 -7.35
N THR A 220 15.00 -1.65 -8.59
CA THR A 220 14.86 -2.80 -9.51
C THR A 220 15.58 -4.09 -9.06
N LYS A 221 16.40 -4.04 -8.00
CA LYS A 221 16.95 -5.24 -7.36
C LYS A 221 15.89 -6.01 -6.55
N ASN A 222 14.80 -5.35 -6.16
CA ASN A 222 13.67 -5.96 -5.48
C ASN A 222 12.68 -6.49 -6.52
N ILE A 223 12.46 -7.81 -6.54
CA ILE A 223 11.45 -8.45 -7.38
C ILE A 223 10.16 -8.56 -6.57
N ILE A 224 9.21 -7.67 -6.82
CA ILE A 224 7.91 -7.62 -6.13
C ILE A 224 7.09 -8.89 -6.38
N SER A 225 7.26 -9.51 -7.55
CA SER A 225 6.56 -10.77 -7.85
C SER A 225 7.03 -11.94 -6.98
N ASP A 226 8.13 -11.82 -6.23
CA ASP A 226 8.59 -12.86 -5.31
C ASP A 226 7.93 -12.75 -3.93
N ASP A 227 7.10 -11.73 -3.70
CA ASP A 227 6.29 -11.58 -2.49
C ASP A 227 5.10 -12.56 -2.44
N LEU A 228 4.86 -13.30 -3.52
CA LEU A 228 3.88 -14.39 -3.59
C LEU A 228 4.53 -15.69 -4.02
N TYR A 229 4.23 -16.77 -3.31
CA TYR A 229 4.52 -18.12 -3.75
C TYR A 229 3.73 -18.48 -5.01
N LYS A 230 4.24 -19.45 -5.78
CA LYS A 230 3.58 -19.92 -7.00
C LYS A 230 2.12 -20.35 -6.73
N TYR A 231 1.86 -21.05 -5.63
CA TYR A 231 0.50 -21.51 -5.32
C TYR A 231 -0.48 -20.36 -5.02
N GLU A 232 0.00 -19.24 -4.45
CA GLU A 232 -0.82 -18.05 -4.21
C GLU A 232 -1.15 -17.34 -5.52
N LYS A 233 -0.17 -17.25 -6.45
CA LYS A 233 -0.41 -16.74 -7.80
C LYS A 233 -1.43 -17.59 -8.56
N GLU A 234 -1.33 -18.92 -8.43
CA GLU A 234 -2.27 -19.86 -9.03
C GLU A 234 -3.68 -19.74 -8.42
N ALA A 235 -3.80 -19.45 -7.12
CA ALA A 235 -5.08 -19.18 -6.48
C ALA A 235 -5.75 -17.91 -7.05
N ILE A 236 -4.99 -16.83 -7.26
CA ILE A 236 -5.47 -15.61 -7.92
C ILE A 236 -5.93 -15.93 -9.36
N ARG A 237 -5.11 -16.65 -10.13
CA ARG A 237 -5.42 -17.06 -11.51
C ARG A 237 -6.72 -17.86 -11.58
N LYS A 238 -6.86 -18.86 -10.69
CA LYS A 238 -8.05 -19.72 -10.61
C LYS A 238 -9.29 -18.88 -10.28
N LYS A 239 -9.21 -18.01 -9.27
CA LYS A 239 -10.34 -17.16 -8.89
C LYS A 239 -10.75 -16.21 -10.01
N ALA A 240 -9.79 -15.62 -10.73
CA ALA A 240 -10.09 -14.79 -11.90
C ALA A 240 -10.83 -15.57 -13.00
N ALA A 241 -10.41 -16.82 -13.27
CA ALA A 241 -11.09 -17.68 -14.23
C ALA A 241 -12.52 -18.06 -13.80
N GLU A 242 -12.74 -18.33 -12.50
CA GLU A 242 -14.07 -18.58 -11.95
C GLU A 242 -14.99 -17.36 -12.11
N CYS A 243 -14.52 -16.15 -11.77
CA CYS A 243 -15.30 -14.92 -11.91
C CYS A 243 -15.64 -14.59 -13.37
N LEU A 244 -14.72 -14.84 -14.32
CA LEU A 244 -14.96 -14.63 -15.75
C LEU A 244 -16.03 -15.57 -16.33
N ALA A 245 -16.24 -16.73 -15.72
CA ALA A 245 -17.27 -17.67 -16.14
C ALA A 245 -18.68 -17.30 -15.64
N MET A 246 -18.79 -16.28 -14.78
CA MET A 246 -20.07 -15.86 -14.21
C MET A 246 -20.86 -14.98 -15.17
N SER A 247 -22.17 -15.14 -15.18
CA SER A 247 -23.08 -14.45 -16.10
C SER A 247 -23.54 -13.06 -15.62
N ARG A 248 -23.39 -12.73 -14.32
CA ARG A 248 -23.82 -11.45 -13.76
C ARG A 248 -22.64 -10.66 -13.21
N TRP A 249 -22.62 -9.36 -13.49
CA TRP A 249 -21.62 -8.41 -12.97
C TRP A 249 -21.53 -8.36 -11.45
N GLU A 250 -22.65 -8.63 -10.77
CA GLU A 250 -22.72 -8.67 -9.32
C GLU A 250 -21.80 -9.76 -8.75
N ASP A 251 -21.77 -10.92 -9.42
CA ASP A 251 -20.97 -12.08 -9.02
C ASP A 251 -19.51 -11.95 -9.48
N VAL A 252 -19.20 -11.11 -10.47
CA VAL A 252 -17.81 -10.90 -10.93
C VAL A 252 -16.93 -10.25 -9.86
N ILE A 253 -17.52 -9.40 -9.00
CA ILE A 253 -16.79 -8.73 -7.90
C ILE A 253 -16.91 -9.48 -6.57
N TRP A 254 -18.01 -10.23 -6.34
CA TRP A 254 -18.37 -10.86 -5.07
C TRP A 254 -18.07 -12.36 -5.02
#